data_AF-A0A552L4B4-F1
#
_entry.id   AF-A0A552L4B4-F1
#
_cell.length_a   1.000
_cell.length_b   1.000
_cell.length_c   1.000
_cell.angle_alpha   90.00
_cell.angle_beta   90.00
_cell.angle_gamma   90.00
#
_symmetry.space_group_name_H-M   'P 1'
#
loop_
_entity.id
_entity.type
_entity.pdbx_description
1 polymer ?
#
loop_
_entity_poly.entity_id
_entity_poly.type
_entity_poly.pdbx_seq_one_letter_code
_entity_poly.pdbx_strand_id
1 'polypeptide(L)'
;MAQETLLIAANPQGIKLPPTQDELPSDDGIPMETQRHGLQMQLLVRPLSWWLKTQGREAFVGGNMFVYFSPNQVRNEDYRGPDVFVVVDVPRKERKSWVVWEEEKAPDVVIELLSESTAKKDKEEKKLIYQNRLRVTEYFWYDPFDPEDLAGHRLEGGVYKSLNPDAQGRFSSKILGLVLVRWQGIYGDEQEPITWLRWATAEGQLLPTIEELAEQEKQRAERLAAKLRALGVEVDDSV
;
A
#
# COMPACT_ATOMS: atom_id res chain seq x y z
N MET A 1 34.43 16.47 -14.16
CA MET A 1 35.84 16.45 -13.69
C MET A 1 36.01 15.92 -12.26
N ALA A 2 35.51 16.52 -11.18
CA ALA A 2 35.78 16.02 -9.81
C ALA A 2 34.91 14.81 -9.37
N GLN A 3 33.71 14.65 -9.96
CA GLN A 3 32.76 13.59 -9.59
C GLN A 3 32.95 12.30 -10.43
N GLU A 4 33.48 12.43 -11.65
CA GLU A 4 33.86 11.29 -12.50
C GLU A 4 35.11 10.56 -11.99
N THR A 5 35.99 11.24 -11.26
CA THR A 5 37.20 10.62 -10.69
C THR A 5 36.89 9.71 -9.51
N LEU A 6 35.71 9.85 -8.86
CA LEU A 6 35.34 9.02 -7.71
C LEU A 6 34.72 7.68 -8.09
N LEU A 7 34.01 7.59 -9.23
CA LEU A 7 33.38 6.33 -9.67
C LEU A 7 34.40 5.29 -10.14
N ILE A 8 35.54 5.73 -10.70
CA ILE A 8 36.57 4.82 -11.23
C ILE A 8 37.31 4.08 -10.10
N ALA A 9 37.29 4.59 -8.87
CA ALA A 9 37.94 3.96 -7.72
C ALA A 9 37.16 2.75 -7.14
N ALA A 10 35.86 2.60 -7.46
CA ALA A 10 34.99 1.61 -6.80
C ALA A 10 34.82 0.28 -7.56
N ASN A 11 35.38 0.13 -8.76
CA ASN A 11 35.17 -1.08 -9.58
C ASN A 11 36.45 -1.54 -10.31
N PRO A 12 37.47 -2.02 -9.57
CA PRO A 12 38.76 -2.43 -10.13
C PRO A 12 38.69 -3.68 -11.04
N GLN A 13 37.53 -4.35 -11.14
CA GLN A 13 37.33 -5.55 -11.95
C GLN A 13 36.42 -5.36 -13.18
N GLY A 14 35.90 -4.15 -13.42
CA GLY A 14 34.97 -3.90 -14.54
C GLY A 14 33.63 -4.63 -14.40
N ILE A 15 33.22 -5.00 -13.19
CA ILE A 15 31.94 -5.68 -12.91
C ILE A 15 30.81 -4.68 -13.13
N LYS A 16 29.98 -4.88 -14.16
CA LYS A 16 28.81 -4.03 -14.36
C LYS A 16 27.81 -4.23 -13.22
N LEU A 17 27.60 -3.20 -12.41
CA LEU A 17 26.59 -3.19 -11.34
C LEU A 17 25.17 -3.22 -11.94
N PRO A 18 24.17 -3.80 -11.22
CA PRO A 18 22.79 -3.74 -11.66
C PRO A 18 22.27 -2.29 -11.64
N PRO A 19 21.28 -1.94 -12.49
CA PRO A 19 20.74 -0.59 -12.54
C PRO A 19 20.01 -0.24 -11.25
N THR A 20 20.04 1.05 -10.89
CA THR A 20 19.28 1.63 -9.77
C THR A 20 17.93 2.16 -10.24
N GLN A 21 17.07 2.54 -9.29
CA GLN A 21 15.78 3.17 -9.61
C GLN A 21 15.91 4.44 -10.48
N ASP A 22 17.05 5.13 -10.45
CA ASP A 22 17.31 6.32 -11.28
C ASP A 22 17.60 5.99 -12.75
N GLU A 23 17.96 4.75 -13.04
CA GLU A 23 18.28 4.24 -14.38
C GLU A 23 17.13 3.43 -14.99
N LEU A 24 16.04 3.27 -14.26
CA LEU A 24 14.87 2.46 -14.63
C LEU A 24 13.66 3.34 -14.96
N PRO A 25 12.79 2.92 -15.90
CA PRO A 25 11.50 3.55 -16.09
C PRO A 25 10.67 3.57 -14.80
N SER A 26 9.79 4.56 -14.66
CA SER A 26 8.86 4.65 -13.54
C SER A 26 7.40 4.84 -13.98
N ASP A 27 7.16 4.81 -15.29
CA ASP A 27 5.86 4.99 -15.95
C ASP A 27 5.88 4.21 -17.28
N ASP A 28 4.74 3.65 -17.68
CA ASP A 28 4.51 2.94 -18.94
C ASP A 28 3.51 3.65 -19.87
N GLY A 29 2.94 4.79 -19.44
CA GLY A 29 2.01 5.59 -20.23
C GLY A 29 0.63 4.96 -20.41
N ILE A 30 0.29 3.92 -19.65
CA ILE A 30 -1.04 3.28 -19.71
C ILE A 30 -2.07 4.17 -18.97
N PRO A 31 -3.27 4.40 -19.55
CA PRO A 31 -4.28 5.28 -18.95
C PRO A 31 -4.69 4.86 -17.53
N MET A 32 -4.89 5.89 -16.70
CA MET A 32 -5.29 5.76 -15.31
C MET A 32 -6.58 4.97 -15.11
N GLU A 33 -6.64 4.37 -13.93
CA GLU A 33 -7.76 3.60 -13.40
C GLU A 33 -9.03 4.46 -13.23
N THR A 34 -10.16 3.80 -12.98
CA THR A 34 -11.42 4.49 -12.67
C THR A 34 -11.32 5.29 -11.37
N GLN A 35 -12.18 6.31 -11.20
CA GLN A 35 -12.26 7.10 -9.96
C GLN A 35 -12.41 6.20 -8.72
N ARG A 36 -13.27 5.17 -8.78
CA ARG A 36 -13.50 4.23 -7.67
C ARG A 36 -12.24 3.45 -7.30
N HIS A 37 -11.47 3.00 -8.29
CA HIS A 37 -10.23 2.27 -8.05
C HIS A 37 -9.20 3.19 -7.37
N GLY A 38 -9.02 4.42 -7.87
CA GLY A 38 -8.14 5.40 -7.24
C GLY A 38 -8.54 5.75 -5.79
N LEU A 39 -9.82 5.92 -5.51
CA LEU A 39 -10.34 6.14 -4.15
C LEU A 39 -10.13 4.91 -3.25
N GLN A 40 -10.33 3.70 -3.78
CA GLN A 40 -10.10 2.45 -3.06
C GLN A 40 -8.62 2.27 -2.69
N MET A 41 -7.70 2.63 -3.59
CA MET A 41 -6.26 2.64 -3.29
C MET A 41 -5.95 3.66 -2.18
N GLN A 42 -6.53 4.88 -2.22
CA GLN A 42 -6.32 5.88 -1.17
C GLN A 42 -6.75 5.38 0.22
N LEU A 43 -7.88 4.68 0.31
CA LEU A 43 -8.37 4.06 1.55
C LEU A 43 -7.44 2.97 2.12
N LEU A 44 -6.70 2.28 1.25
CA LEU A 44 -5.78 1.22 1.66
C LEU A 44 -4.37 1.76 1.99
N VAL A 45 -3.91 2.78 1.27
CA VAL A 45 -2.53 3.30 1.39
C VAL A 45 -2.41 4.35 2.49
N ARG A 46 -3.22 5.43 2.44
CA ARG A 46 -2.99 6.60 3.31
C ARG A 46 -3.26 6.31 4.80
N PRO A 47 -4.40 5.71 5.18
CA PRO A 47 -4.66 5.35 6.58
C PRO A 47 -3.62 4.39 7.14
N LEU A 48 -3.18 3.40 6.36
CA LEU A 48 -2.18 2.43 6.78
C LEU A 48 -0.81 3.08 6.99
N SER A 49 -0.36 3.90 6.04
CA SER A 49 0.93 4.59 6.15
C SER A 49 0.98 5.49 7.39
N TRP A 50 -0.11 6.24 7.64
CA TRP A 50 -0.26 7.07 8.83
C TRP A 50 -0.30 6.24 10.12
N TRP A 51 -1.10 5.18 10.17
CA TRP A 51 -1.20 4.29 11.33
C TRP A 51 0.14 3.66 11.70
N LEU A 52 0.85 3.09 10.74
CA LEU A 52 2.17 2.50 11.00
C LEU A 52 3.15 3.56 11.54
N LYS A 53 3.01 4.83 11.13
CA LYS A 53 3.86 5.94 11.59
C LYS A 53 3.58 6.23 13.07
N THR A 54 2.30 6.31 13.45
CA THR A 54 1.90 6.59 14.84
C THR A 54 2.23 5.44 15.77
N GLN A 55 2.28 4.21 15.26
CA GLN A 55 2.78 3.03 16.01
C GLN A 55 4.32 2.97 16.10
N GLY A 56 5.05 3.92 15.51
CA GLY A 56 6.52 3.90 15.49
C GLY A 56 7.12 2.76 14.66
N ARG A 57 6.34 2.20 13.72
CA ARG A 57 6.78 1.12 12.84
C ARG A 57 7.30 1.68 11.52
N GLU A 58 8.58 1.46 11.27
CA GLU A 58 9.23 1.75 9.99
C GLU A 58 8.66 0.81 8.92
N ALA A 59 8.11 1.40 7.87
CA ALA A 59 7.53 0.69 6.74
C ALA A 59 7.35 1.65 5.56
N PHE A 60 7.47 1.10 4.36
CA PHE A 60 7.04 1.75 3.13
C PHE A 60 5.68 1.18 2.73
N VAL A 61 4.71 2.06 2.46
CA VAL A 61 3.40 1.70 1.89
C VAL A 61 3.26 2.47 0.60
N GLY A 62 3.17 1.76 -0.51
CA GLY A 62 3.06 2.34 -1.85
C GLY A 62 1.95 1.70 -2.66
N GLY A 63 1.72 2.26 -3.84
CA GLY A 63 0.74 1.80 -4.81
C GLY A 63 1.04 2.42 -6.17
N ASN A 64 0.59 1.78 -7.25
CA ASN A 64 0.83 2.20 -8.65
C ASN A 64 2.30 2.57 -8.92
N MET A 65 3.21 1.80 -8.35
CA MET A 65 4.66 1.99 -8.46
C MET A 65 5.31 0.68 -8.88
N PHE A 66 6.26 0.74 -9.82
CA PHE A 66 6.94 -0.44 -10.30
C PHE A 66 7.80 -1.10 -9.23
N VAL A 67 7.68 -2.41 -9.12
CA VAL A 67 8.49 -3.33 -8.32
C VAL A 67 9.37 -4.13 -9.27
N TYR A 68 10.67 -3.87 -9.26
CA TYR A 68 11.67 -4.56 -10.07
C TYR A 68 12.30 -5.70 -9.29
N PHE A 69 12.27 -6.91 -9.85
CA PHE A 69 12.75 -8.12 -9.17
C PHE A 69 13.72 -8.99 -9.98
N SER A 70 14.11 -8.56 -11.18
CA SER A 70 15.13 -9.23 -12.00
C SER A 70 16.08 -8.22 -12.65
N PRO A 71 17.37 -8.17 -12.26
CA PRO A 71 18.38 -7.33 -12.91
C PRO A 71 18.59 -7.69 -14.39
N ASN A 72 18.37 -8.96 -14.74
CA ASN A 72 18.62 -9.50 -16.08
C ASN A 72 17.54 -9.13 -17.09
N GLN A 73 16.40 -8.57 -16.67
CA GLN A 73 15.19 -8.49 -17.49
C GLN A 73 14.49 -7.12 -17.44
N VAL A 74 15.23 -6.07 -17.07
CA VAL A 74 14.79 -4.67 -17.19
C VAL A 74 14.29 -4.33 -18.61
N ARG A 75 14.79 -5.03 -19.65
CA ARG A 75 14.37 -4.87 -21.05
C ARG A 75 13.15 -5.71 -21.46
N ASN A 76 12.69 -6.64 -20.62
CA ASN A 76 11.64 -7.63 -20.94
C ASN A 76 10.40 -7.49 -20.04
N GLU A 77 10.17 -6.35 -19.39
CA GLU A 77 8.97 -6.10 -18.57
C GLU A 77 8.81 -7.00 -17.33
N ASP A 78 9.92 -7.53 -16.78
CA ASP A 78 9.91 -8.26 -15.49
C ASP A 78 9.92 -7.30 -14.28
N TYR A 79 8.96 -6.38 -14.29
CA TYR A 79 8.53 -5.57 -13.14
C TYR A 79 7.04 -5.77 -12.94
N ARG A 80 6.51 -5.49 -11.75
CA ARG A 80 5.06 -5.44 -11.53
C ARG A 80 4.71 -4.12 -10.87
N GLY A 81 3.63 -3.48 -11.31
CA GLY A 81 3.02 -2.35 -10.61
C GLY A 81 1.84 -2.85 -9.80
N PRO A 82 2.02 -3.29 -8.54
CA PRO A 82 0.91 -3.61 -7.66
C PRO A 82 0.15 -2.33 -7.26
N ASP A 83 -1.17 -2.45 -7.17
CA ASP A 83 -2.02 -1.32 -6.77
C ASP A 83 -1.77 -0.89 -5.33
N VAL A 84 -1.46 -1.86 -4.45
CA VAL A 84 -0.96 -1.58 -3.09
C VAL A 84 0.13 -2.58 -2.73
N PHE A 85 1.21 -2.11 -2.13
CA PHE A 85 2.18 -2.96 -1.47
C PHE A 85 2.76 -2.35 -0.20
N VAL A 86 3.20 -3.21 0.69
CA VAL A 86 3.81 -2.84 1.97
C VAL A 86 5.12 -3.57 2.14
N VAL A 87 6.15 -2.84 2.56
CA VAL A 87 7.43 -3.39 3.01
C VAL A 87 7.66 -2.90 4.42
N VAL A 88 7.77 -3.81 5.38
CA VAL A 88 7.99 -3.48 6.80
C VAL A 88 9.48 -3.41 7.11
N ASP A 89 9.86 -2.80 8.22
CA ASP A 89 11.25 -2.73 8.70
C ASP A 89 12.21 -2.05 7.71
N VAL A 90 11.71 -1.08 6.94
CA VAL A 90 12.48 -0.28 5.98
C VAL A 90 12.24 1.22 6.22
N PRO A 91 13.23 2.09 5.94
CA PRO A 91 13.06 3.52 6.15
C PRO A 91 11.93 4.13 5.32
N ARG A 92 11.21 5.06 5.96
CA ARG A 92 10.23 5.95 5.34
C ARG A 92 10.89 7.05 4.50
N LYS A 93 11.43 6.66 3.34
CA LYS A 93 11.96 7.58 2.30
C LYS A 93 11.14 7.47 1.02
N GLU A 94 11.16 8.56 0.25
CA GLU A 94 10.63 8.58 -1.12
C GLU A 94 11.40 7.62 -2.03
N ARG A 95 10.69 7.06 -3.01
CA ARG A 95 11.20 6.11 -4.01
C ARG A 95 10.51 6.37 -5.35
N LYS A 96 11.26 6.25 -6.45
CA LYS A 96 10.72 6.28 -7.82
C LYS A 96 10.16 4.92 -8.22
N SER A 97 10.78 3.86 -7.73
CA SER A 97 10.36 2.47 -7.90
C SER A 97 10.88 1.64 -6.73
N TRP A 98 10.30 0.46 -6.51
CA TRP A 98 10.81 -0.50 -5.56
C TRP A 98 11.76 -1.47 -6.25
N VAL A 99 13.06 -1.26 -6.10
CA VAL A 99 14.08 -2.09 -6.74
C VAL A 99 14.61 -3.11 -5.73
N VAL A 100 14.21 -4.38 -5.86
CA VAL A 100 14.44 -5.42 -4.84
C VAL A 100 15.92 -5.64 -4.53
N TRP A 101 16.81 -5.51 -5.52
CA TRP A 101 18.25 -5.66 -5.29
C TRP A 101 18.92 -4.39 -4.75
N GLU A 102 18.29 -3.22 -4.87
CA GLU A 102 18.77 -1.97 -4.27
C GLU A 102 18.32 -1.87 -2.81
N GLU A 103 17.09 -2.32 -2.52
CA GLU A 103 16.50 -2.32 -1.18
C GLU A 103 16.82 -3.60 -0.38
N GLU A 104 17.43 -4.60 -1.03
CA GLU A 104 17.70 -5.95 -0.50
C GLU A 104 16.48 -6.65 0.12
N LYS A 105 15.27 -6.22 -0.28
CA LYS A 105 14.00 -6.69 0.27
C LYS A 105 12.89 -6.60 -0.75
N ALA A 106 12.04 -7.62 -0.80
CA ALA A 106 10.81 -7.64 -1.59
C ALA A 106 9.59 -7.21 -0.74
N PRO A 107 8.46 -6.84 -1.36
CA PRO A 107 7.25 -6.53 -0.61
C PRO A 107 6.77 -7.67 0.29
N ASP A 108 6.34 -7.33 1.50
CA ASP A 108 5.81 -8.29 2.47
C ASP A 108 4.30 -8.56 2.23
N VAL A 109 3.57 -7.51 1.84
CA VAL A 109 2.13 -7.56 1.53
C VAL A 109 1.88 -6.91 0.18
N VAL A 110 1.02 -7.52 -0.64
CA VAL A 110 0.51 -6.94 -1.91
C VAL A 110 -1.02 -7.08 -1.96
N ILE A 111 -1.70 -6.04 -2.45
CA ILE A 111 -3.12 -6.07 -2.80
C ILE A 111 -3.28 -5.60 -4.25
N GLU A 112 -4.02 -6.36 -5.04
CA GLU A 112 -4.45 -5.97 -6.40
C GLU A 112 -5.94 -5.63 -6.39
N LEU A 113 -6.29 -4.53 -7.02
CA LEU A 113 -7.65 -4.07 -7.23
C LEU A 113 -8.07 -4.47 -8.64
N LEU A 114 -9.00 -5.42 -8.71
CA LEU A 114 -9.38 -6.06 -9.96
C LEU A 114 -10.16 -5.12 -10.86
N SER A 115 -10.01 -5.35 -12.16
CA SER A 115 -10.89 -4.84 -13.20
C SER A 115 -11.23 -5.97 -14.17
N GLU A 116 -12.28 -5.81 -14.98
CA GLU A 116 -12.67 -6.82 -15.98
C GLU A 116 -11.50 -7.22 -16.90
N SER A 117 -10.61 -6.27 -17.23
CA SER A 117 -9.46 -6.50 -18.12
C SER A 117 -8.25 -7.12 -17.43
N THR A 118 -8.10 -6.99 -16.11
CA THR A 118 -6.92 -7.46 -15.36
C THR A 118 -7.19 -8.69 -14.49
N ALA A 119 -8.45 -8.98 -14.14
CA ALA A 119 -8.83 -9.98 -13.14
C ALA A 119 -8.19 -11.35 -13.35
N LYS A 120 -8.17 -11.86 -14.60
CA LYS A 120 -7.53 -13.15 -14.91
C LYS A 120 -6.03 -13.11 -14.65
N LYS A 121 -5.34 -12.07 -15.13
CA LYS A 121 -3.89 -11.92 -14.96
C LYS A 121 -3.50 -11.79 -13.50
N ASP A 122 -4.29 -11.06 -12.71
CA ASP A 122 -4.03 -10.86 -11.28
C ASP A 122 -4.17 -12.17 -10.51
N LYS A 123 -5.26 -12.92 -10.75
CA LYS A 123 -5.56 -14.19 -10.07
C LYS A 123 -4.64 -15.36 -10.46
N GLU A 124 -4.07 -15.33 -11.66
CA GLU A 124 -3.24 -16.41 -12.21
C GLU A 124 -1.76 -15.99 -12.30
N GLU A 125 -1.41 -15.17 -13.29
CA GLU A 125 -0.02 -14.86 -13.65
C GLU A 125 0.71 -14.05 -12.58
N LYS A 126 0.14 -12.91 -12.13
CA LYS A 126 0.76 -12.06 -11.11
C LYS A 126 0.89 -12.82 -9.80
N LYS A 127 -0.14 -13.56 -9.39
CA LYS A 127 -0.09 -14.44 -8.22
C LYS A 127 1.13 -15.38 -8.26
N LEU A 128 1.41 -16.03 -9.38
CA LEU A 128 2.58 -16.91 -9.51
C LEU A 128 3.91 -16.15 -9.43
N ILE A 129 3.96 -14.91 -9.92
CA ILE A 129 5.15 -14.06 -9.81
C ILE A 129 5.39 -13.63 -8.36
N TYR A 130 4.34 -13.15 -7.69
CA TYR A 130 4.39 -12.82 -6.26
C TYR A 130 4.83 -14.03 -5.43
N GLN A 131 4.32 -15.23 -5.75
CA GLN A 131 4.68 -16.47 -5.06
C GLN A 131 6.11 -16.95 -5.34
N ASN A 132 6.51 -17.02 -6.60
CA ASN A 132 7.70 -17.78 -7.03
C ASN A 132 8.94 -16.91 -7.20
N ARG A 133 8.75 -15.63 -7.54
CA ARG A 133 9.84 -14.68 -7.80
C ARG A 133 10.05 -13.74 -6.63
N LEU A 134 9.00 -13.00 -6.27
CA LEU A 134 9.07 -11.97 -5.24
C LEU A 134 8.96 -12.52 -3.81
N ARG A 135 8.41 -13.73 -3.63
CA ARG A 135 8.19 -14.34 -2.31
C ARG A 135 7.39 -13.44 -1.36
N VAL A 136 6.41 -12.71 -1.90
CA VAL A 136 5.52 -11.86 -1.08
C VAL A 136 4.81 -12.73 -0.05
N THR A 137 4.80 -12.30 1.22
CA THR A 137 4.31 -13.15 2.31
C THR A 137 2.79 -13.23 2.30
N GLU A 138 2.11 -12.12 2.07
CA GLU A 138 0.65 -12.04 2.02
C GLU A 138 0.19 -11.35 0.74
N TYR A 139 -0.71 -12.01 0.00
CA TYR A 139 -1.23 -11.51 -1.26
C TYR A 139 -2.75 -11.50 -1.23
N PHE A 140 -3.34 -10.36 -1.55
CA PHE A 140 -4.79 -10.18 -1.59
C PHE A 140 -5.22 -9.64 -2.95
N TRP A 141 -6.48 -9.84 -3.28
CA TRP A 141 -7.14 -9.07 -4.34
C TRP A 141 -8.55 -8.69 -3.94
N TYR A 142 -9.08 -7.64 -4.56
CA TYR A 142 -10.43 -7.13 -4.33
C TYR A 142 -10.99 -6.50 -5.61
N ASP A 143 -12.21 -6.83 -6.01
CA ASP A 143 -12.91 -6.09 -7.07
C ASP A 143 -13.76 -4.95 -6.46
N PRO A 144 -13.46 -3.66 -6.75
CA PRO A 144 -14.25 -2.53 -6.24
C PRO A 144 -15.67 -2.44 -6.83
N PHE A 145 -15.96 -3.15 -7.92
CA PHE A 145 -17.26 -3.22 -8.58
C PHE A 145 -18.00 -4.54 -8.29
N ASP A 146 -17.29 -5.58 -7.86
CA ASP A 146 -17.85 -6.82 -7.28
C ASP A 146 -17.25 -7.09 -5.88
N PRO A 147 -17.79 -6.48 -4.81
CA PRO A 147 -17.17 -6.53 -3.49
C PRO A 147 -17.10 -7.93 -2.87
N GLU A 148 -17.85 -8.91 -3.41
CA GLU A 148 -17.76 -10.30 -2.98
C GLU A 148 -16.48 -10.98 -3.49
N ASP A 149 -15.88 -10.49 -4.59
CA ASP A 149 -14.61 -10.97 -5.14
C ASP A 149 -13.40 -10.41 -4.37
N LEU A 150 -13.27 -10.90 -3.14
CA LEU A 150 -12.15 -10.67 -2.24
C LEU A 150 -11.52 -12.00 -1.88
N ALA A 151 -10.21 -12.11 -2.05
CA ALA A 151 -9.47 -13.24 -1.52
C ALA A 151 -8.14 -12.82 -0.91
N GLY A 152 -7.65 -13.68 -0.02
CA GLY A 152 -6.33 -13.56 0.58
C GLY A 152 -5.56 -14.86 0.46
N HIS A 153 -4.26 -14.75 0.36
CA HIS A 153 -3.31 -15.84 0.30
C HIS A 153 -2.11 -15.55 1.19
N ARG A 154 -1.55 -16.59 1.81
CA ARG A 154 -0.31 -16.51 2.57
C ARG A 154 0.69 -17.53 2.08
N LEU A 155 1.94 -17.10 1.94
CA LEU A 155 3.04 -17.94 1.49
C LEU A 155 3.44 -18.88 2.62
N GLU A 156 3.30 -20.19 2.41
CA GLU A 156 3.66 -21.22 3.37
C GLU A 156 4.41 -22.34 2.64
N GLY A 157 5.67 -22.60 3.04
CA GLY A 157 6.50 -23.59 2.35
C GLY A 157 6.79 -23.25 0.88
N GLY A 158 6.79 -21.96 0.53
CA GLY A 158 7.06 -21.46 -0.82
C GLY A 158 5.85 -21.51 -1.78
N VAL A 159 4.67 -21.88 -1.29
CA VAL A 159 3.42 -21.92 -2.07
C VAL A 159 2.33 -21.14 -1.34
N TYR A 160 1.49 -20.43 -2.08
CA TYR A 160 0.36 -19.73 -1.50
C TYR A 160 -0.75 -20.68 -1.06
N LYS A 161 -1.17 -20.52 0.19
CA LYS A 161 -2.41 -21.10 0.71
C LYS A 161 -3.47 -20.02 0.83
N SER A 162 -4.69 -20.35 0.41
CA SER A 162 -5.84 -19.46 0.60
C SER A 162 -6.09 -19.21 2.09
N LEU A 163 -6.37 -17.96 2.42
CA LEU A 163 -6.87 -17.54 3.71
C LEU A 163 -8.39 -17.66 3.69
N ASN A 164 -8.95 -18.23 4.75
CA ASN A 164 -10.38 -18.14 4.97
C ASN A 164 -10.68 -16.86 5.73
N PRO A 165 -11.73 -16.11 5.34
CA PRO A 165 -12.19 -15.00 6.15
C PRO A 165 -12.70 -15.51 7.51
N ASP A 166 -12.70 -14.63 8.52
CA ASP A 166 -13.34 -14.91 9.79
C ASP A 166 -14.88 -14.90 9.68
N ALA A 167 -15.57 -15.11 10.80
CA ALA A 167 -17.03 -15.13 10.86
C ALA A 167 -17.69 -13.79 10.45
N GLN A 168 -16.93 -12.70 10.40
CA GLN A 168 -17.38 -11.38 9.94
C GLN A 168 -16.94 -11.08 8.50
N GLY A 169 -16.38 -12.07 7.78
CA GLY A 169 -15.92 -11.87 6.41
C GLY A 169 -14.57 -11.13 6.31
N ARG A 170 -13.83 -10.99 7.41
CA ARG A 170 -12.58 -10.20 7.47
C ARG A 170 -11.36 -11.07 7.17
N PHE A 171 -10.37 -10.49 6.50
CA PHE A 171 -9.11 -11.17 6.18
C PHE A 171 -7.96 -10.63 7.04
N SER A 172 -7.31 -11.49 7.81
CA SER A 172 -6.21 -11.09 8.70
C SER A 172 -4.86 -11.06 7.99
N SER A 173 -4.18 -9.92 8.08
CA SER A 173 -2.76 -9.77 7.80
C SER A 173 -1.95 -10.01 9.08
N LYS A 174 -1.16 -11.09 9.10
CA LYS A 174 -0.25 -11.38 10.21
C LYS A 174 0.95 -10.45 10.18
N ILE A 175 1.39 -10.02 9.00
CA ILE A 175 2.52 -9.08 8.86
C ILE A 175 2.17 -7.74 9.49
N LEU A 176 0.95 -7.25 9.28
CA LEU A 176 0.54 -5.92 9.74
C LEU A 176 -0.10 -5.94 11.12
N GLY A 177 -0.58 -7.10 11.59
CA GLY A 177 -1.38 -7.18 12.82
C GLY A 177 -2.74 -6.50 12.66
N LEU A 178 -3.25 -6.45 11.44
CA LEU A 178 -4.48 -5.77 11.03
C LEU A 178 -5.40 -6.73 10.28
N VAL A 179 -6.63 -6.30 10.05
CA VAL A 179 -7.60 -7.02 9.22
C VAL A 179 -8.10 -6.12 8.09
N LEU A 180 -8.33 -6.71 6.92
CA LEU A 180 -9.09 -6.11 5.83
C LEU A 180 -10.57 -6.37 6.08
N VAL A 181 -11.35 -5.30 6.02
CA VAL A 181 -12.80 -5.32 6.26
C VAL A 181 -13.53 -4.65 5.10
N ARG A 182 -14.69 -5.20 4.75
CA ARG A 182 -15.65 -4.54 3.86
C ARG A 182 -16.46 -3.56 4.70
N TRP A 183 -16.45 -2.29 4.31
CA TRP A 183 -17.17 -1.22 4.97
C TRP A 183 -18.11 -0.56 3.99
N GLN A 184 -19.39 -0.46 4.36
CA GLN A 184 -20.39 0.24 3.56
C GLN A 184 -20.49 1.70 3.99
N GLY A 185 -20.25 2.62 3.06
CA GLY A 185 -20.31 4.04 3.35
C GLY A 185 -19.92 4.92 2.17
N ILE A 186 -19.89 6.23 2.44
CA ILE A 186 -19.58 7.26 1.45
C ILE A 186 -18.12 7.69 1.65
N TYR A 187 -17.35 7.69 0.56
CA TYR A 187 -15.98 8.20 0.52
C TYR A 187 -15.71 8.89 -0.81
N GLY A 188 -14.96 9.98 -0.79
CA GLY A 188 -14.79 10.86 -1.96
C GLY A 188 -16.10 11.57 -2.32
N ASP A 189 -16.39 11.65 -3.61
CA ASP A 189 -17.55 12.36 -4.16
C ASP A 189 -18.77 11.43 -4.40
N GLU A 190 -18.76 10.22 -3.85
CA GLU A 190 -19.88 9.29 -3.98
C GLU A 190 -21.16 9.86 -3.33
N GLN A 191 -22.29 9.73 -4.00
CA GLN A 191 -23.58 10.25 -3.50
C GLN A 191 -24.33 9.25 -2.64
N GLU A 192 -24.05 7.96 -2.83
CA GLU A 192 -24.71 6.85 -2.13
C GLU A 192 -23.67 5.94 -1.47
N PRO A 193 -23.99 5.29 -0.34
CA PRO A 193 -23.10 4.34 0.30
C PRO A 193 -22.79 3.14 -0.60
N ILE A 194 -21.50 2.86 -0.81
CA ILE A 194 -21.01 1.66 -1.49
C ILE A 194 -20.07 0.87 -0.58
N THR A 195 -19.71 -0.34 -0.99
CA THR A 195 -18.79 -1.20 -0.24
C THR A 195 -17.34 -0.88 -0.62
N TRP A 196 -16.55 -0.52 0.38
CA TRP A 196 -15.11 -0.29 0.28
C TRP A 196 -14.34 -1.32 1.08
N LEU A 197 -13.10 -1.59 0.67
CA LEU A 197 -12.15 -2.32 1.48
C LEU A 197 -11.33 -1.35 2.35
N ARG A 198 -11.25 -1.59 3.65
CA ARG A 198 -10.47 -0.76 4.58
C ARG A 198 -9.66 -1.63 5.54
N TRP A 199 -8.58 -1.07 6.04
CA TRP A 199 -7.85 -1.64 7.16
C TRP A 199 -8.55 -1.35 8.48
N ALA A 200 -8.54 -2.32 9.39
CA ALA A 200 -8.99 -2.17 10.77
C ALA A 200 -8.04 -2.90 11.73
N THR A 201 -8.07 -2.51 13.01
CA THR A 201 -7.44 -3.28 14.08
C THR A 201 -8.11 -4.66 14.23
N ALA A 202 -7.49 -5.59 14.95
CA ALA A 202 -8.07 -6.91 15.19
C ALA A 202 -9.46 -6.84 15.87
N GLU A 203 -9.67 -5.81 16.69
CA GLU A 203 -10.93 -5.50 17.37
C GLU A 203 -12.00 -4.91 16.44
N GLY A 204 -11.65 -4.62 15.18
CA GLY A 204 -12.57 -4.09 14.17
C GLY A 204 -12.65 -2.57 14.14
N GLN A 205 -11.73 -1.84 14.79
CA GLN A 205 -11.67 -0.39 14.68
C GLN A 205 -11.03 0.01 13.34
N LEU A 206 -11.77 0.69 12.48
CA LEU A 206 -11.24 1.18 11.21
C LEU A 206 -10.05 2.10 11.42
N LEU A 207 -9.02 1.94 10.59
CA LEU A 207 -7.98 2.95 10.48
C LEU A 207 -8.60 4.22 9.89
N PRO A 208 -8.58 5.34 10.61
CA PRO A 208 -9.26 6.54 10.17
C PRO A 208 -8.54 7.14 8.97
N THR A 209 -9.29 7.72 8.04
CA THR A 209 -8.71 8.56 6.99
C THR A 209 -8.18 9.86 7.58
N ILE A 210 -7.40 10.60 6.79
CA ILE A 210 -6.88 11.90 7.23
C ILE A 210 -8.03 12.89 7.44
N GLU A 211 -9.06 12.81 6.60
CA GLU A 211 -10.28 13.61 6.70
C GLU A 211 -11.07 13.26 7.98
N GLU A 212 -11.24 11.97 8.28
CA GLU A 212 -11.88 11.52 9.52
C GLU A 212 -11.10 11.96 10.77
N LEU A 213 -9.76 11.92 10.73
CA LEU A 213 -8.90 12.41 11.82
C LEU A 213 -9.04 13.93 12.01
N ALA A 214 -9.06 14.69 10.91
CA ALA A 214 -9.20 16.14 10.95
C ALA A 214 -10.55 16.54 11.57
N GLU A 215 -11.63 15.85 11.18
CA GLU A 215 -12.96 16.09 11.73
C GLU A 215 -13.04 15.70 13.22
N GLN A 216 -12.42 14.58 13.63
CA GLN A 216 -12.34 14.19 15.04
C GLN A 216 -11.61 15.24 15.88
N GLU A 217 -10.50 15.78 15.39
CA GLU A 217 -9.73 16.80 16.10
C GLU A 217 -10.50 18.13 16.16
N LYS A 218 -11.19 18.51 15.08
CA LYS A 218 -12.08 19.68 15.07
C LYS A 218 -13.18 19.55 16.12
N GLN A 219 -13.92 18.44 16.15
CA GLN A 219 -14.96 18.19 17.15
C GLN A 219 -14.39 18.14 18.58
N ARG A 220 -13.15 17.69 18.75
CA ARG A 220 -12.47 17.72 20.05
C ARG A 220 -12.15 19.15 20.47
N ALA A 221 -11.61 19.96 19.57
CA ALA A 221 -11.29 21.36 19.81
C ALA A 221 -12.56 22.15 20.18
N GLU A 222 -13.64 21.99 19.41
CA GLU A 222 -14.93 22.64 19.69
C GLU A 222 -15.51 22.24 21.06
N ARG A 223 -15.46 20.95 21.41
CA ARG A 223 -15.91 20.47 22.74
C ARG A 223 -15.07 21.03 23.87
N LEU A 224 -13.76 21.15 23.69
CA LEU A 224 -12.87 21.73 24.70
C LEU A 224 -13.09 23.23 24.85
N ALA A 225 -13.23 23.96 23.73
CA ALA A 225 -13.55 25.38 23.72
C ALA A 225 -14.88 25.65 24.44
N ALA A 226 -15.92 24.86 24.18
CA ALA A 226 -17.19 24.96 24.87
C ALA A 226 -17.05 24.75 26.40
N LYS A 227 -16.24 23.78 26.84
CA LYS A 227 -15.96 23.56 28.27
C LYS A 227 -15.19 24.73 28.90
N LEU A 228 -14.20 25.28 28.19
CA LEU A 228 -13.42 26.42 28.68
C LEU A 228 -14.28 27.68 28.83
N ARG A 229 -15.14 27.97 27.84
CA ARG A 229 -16.12 29.07 27.94
C ARG A 229 -17.08 28.88 29.11
N ALA A 230 -17.54 27.65 29.35
CA ALA A 230 -18.39 27.34 30.51
C ALA A 230 -17.66 27.54 31.86
N LEU A 231 -16.33 27.46 31.88
CA LEU A 231 -15.48 27.77 33.03
C LEU A 231 -15.07 29.25 33.10
N GLY A 232 -15.57 30.11 32.20
CA GLY A 232 -15.26 31.54 32.15
C GLY A 232 -13.90 31.88 31.54
N VAL A 233 -13.27 30.94 30.85
CA VAL A 233 -12.02 31.17 30.10
C VAL A 233 -12.37 31.67 28.70
N GLU A 234 -11.80 32.82 28.33
CA GLU A 234 -11.91 33.37 26.97
C GLU A 234 -11.06 32.51 26.02
N VAL A 235 -11.67 32.06 24.91
CA VAL A 235 -11.02 31.22 23.90
C VAL A 235 -10.98 32.04 22.61
N ASP A 236 -9.78 32.26 22.07
CA ASP A 236 -9.60 32.86 20.75
C ASP A 236 -9.87 31.82 19.66
N ASP A 237 -10.79 32.15 18.76
CA ASP A 237 -11.25 31.28 17.67
C ASP A 237 -10.59 31.62 16.33
N SER A 238 -9.53 32.44 16.32
CA SER A 238 -8.78 32.75 15.09
C SER A 238 -7.97 31.54 14.60
N VAL A 239 -8.07 31.27 13.29
CA VAL A 239 -7.35 30.21 12.55
C VAL A 239 -6.15 30.79 11.82
#